data_AF-A0A6D2KKC2-F1
#
_entry.id   AF-A0A6D2KKC2-F1
#
_cell.length_a   1.000
_cell.length_b   1.000
_cell.length_c   1.000
_cell.angle_alpha   90.00
_cell.angle_beta   90.00
_cell.angle_gamma   90.00
#
_symmetry.space_group_name_H-M   'P 1'
#
loop_
_entity.id
_entity.type
_entity.pdbx_description
1 polymer ?
#
loop_
_entity_poly.entity_id
_entity_poly.type
_entity_poly.pdbx_seq_one_letter_code
_entity_poly.pdbx_strand_id
1 'polypeptide(L)'
;MFQWVRHLEDGTRQYIEGATHPEYVVTADDVDKLIAVECIPMDDQGRQGELVRLFANDQNKIRCDAEMQAEIDTYISRGQATFNVQLLMDSSESWEPATVILKRSNYQIKTSNVEAMVISEKYSKELLIKVPCGFSTQFVLISYDGSSHPISTLNVRMRDTLVLTMRMLQSKALDERRKGRV
;
A
#
# COMPACT_ATOMS: atom_id res chain seq x y z
N MET A 1 12.15 19.28 14.53
CA MET A 1 12.07 18.35 13.37
C MET A 1 11.11 17.23 13.75
N PHE A 2 10.20 16.84 12.86
CA PHE A 2 9.28 15.73 13.07
C PHE A 2 9.69 14.54 12.19
N GLN A 3 9.40 13.33 12.64
CA GLN A 3 9.58 12.11 11.87
C GLN A 3 8.53 11.08 12.30
N TRP A 4 7.78 10.56 11.33
CA TRP A 4 6.82 9.48 11.60
C TRP A 4 7.48 8.10 11.50
N VAL A 5 7.06 7.20 12.39
CA VAL A 5 7.67 5.87 12.57
C VAL A 5 6.57 4.83 12.75
N ARG A 6 6.69 3.70 12.05
CA ARG A 6 5.91 2.48 12.28
C ARG A 6 6.60 1.63 13.33
N HIS A 7 5.83 1.14 14.29
CA HIS A 7 6.25 0.16 15.27
C HIS A 7 5.66 -1.20 14.87
N LEU A 8 6.54 -2.15 14.54
CA LEU A 8 6.18 -3.49 14.10
C LEU A 8 5.99 -4.43 15.30
N GLU A 9 5.30 -5.54 15.08
CA GLU A 9 4.98 -6.50 16.15
C GLU A 9 6.22 -7.18 16.75
N ASP A 10 7.30 -7.27 15.99
CA ASP A 10 8.59 -7.80 16.44
C ASP A 10 9.40 -6.80 17.29
N GLY A 11 8.83 -5.62 17.57
CA GLY A 11 9.47 -4.55 18.33
C GLY A 11 10.38 -3.64 17.51
N THR A 12 10.57 -3.92 16.21
CA THR A 12 11.37 -3.07 15.34
C THR A 12 10.62 -1.78 14.97
N ARG A 13 11.41 -0.76 14.60
CA ARG A 13 10.94 0.57 14.19
C ARG A 13 11.30 0.79 12.73
N GLN A 14 10.34 1.26 11.94
CA GLN A 14 10.54 1.61 10.55
C GLN A 14 10.18 3.08 10.33
N TYR A 15 11.17 3.90 9.98
CA TYR A 15 10.93 5.28 9.57
C TYR A 15 10.07 5.32 8.31
N ILE A 16 9.06 6.18 8.33
CA ILE A 16 8.24 6.44 7.14
C ILE A 16 8.97 7.49 6.31
N GLU A 17 9.50 7.08 5.18
CA GLU A 17 10.21 7.95 4.24
C GLU A 17 9.33 9.13 3.82
N GLY A 18 9.89 10.35 3.84
CA GLY A 18 9.20 11.59 3.47
C GLY A 18 8.22 12.14 4.53
N ALA A 19 7.89 11.39 5.58
CA ALA A 19 6.94 11.82 6.61
C ALA A 19 7.63 12.65 7.72
N THR A 20 8.10 13.85 7.36
CA THR A 20 8.88 14.75 8.23
C THR A 20 8.11 15.97 8.74
N HIS A 21 6.79 15.98 8.51
CA HIS A 21 5.87 17.03 8.93
C HIS A 21 5.14 16.64 10.22
N PRO A 22 4.62 17.62 10.99
CA PRO A 22 3.84 17.32 12.20
C PRO A 22 2.55 16.56 11.88
N GLU A 23 1.98 16.76 10.69
CA GLU A 23 0.80 16.07 10.20
C GLU A 23 1.20 14.88 9.32
N TYR A 24 0.46 13.78 9.44
CA TYR A 24 0.63 12.60 8.60
C TYR A 24 -0.71 11.98 8.28
N VAL A 25 -0.84 11.54 7.03
CA VAL A 25 -2.02 10.85 6.52
C VAL A 25 -1.66 9.37 6.44
N VAL A 26 -2.43 8.55 7.16
CA VAL A 26 -2.26 7.10 7.14
C VAL A 26 -2.57 6.54 5.76
N THR A 27 -1.93 5.42 5.45
CA THR A 27 -2.03 4.71 4.17
C THR A 27 -2.30 3.23 4.41
N ALA A 28 -2.54 2.48 3.33
CA ALA A 28 -2.61 1.02 3.39
C ALA A 28 -1.37 0.35 4.03
N ASP A 29 -0.21 1.01 4.05
CA ASP A 29 0.99 0.51 4.70
C ASP A 29 0.93 0.57 6.22
N ASP A 30 0.05 1.40 6.79
CA ASP A 30 -0.04 1.63 8.24
C ASP A 30 -1.07 0.72 8.92
N VAL A 31 -1.93 0.06 8.13
CA VAL A 31 -2.92 -0.90 8.64
C VAL A 31 -2.24 -1.97 9.50
N ASP A 32 -2.87 -2.25 10.64
CA ASP A 32 -2.46 -3.14 11.72
C ASP A 32 -1.15 -2.77 12.43
N LYS A 33 -0.64 -1.55 12.22
CA LYS A 33 0.58 -1.05 12.87
C LYS A 33 0.27 0.03 13.89
N LEU A 34 1.13 0.11 14.91
CA LEU A 34 1.23 1.29 15.75
C LEU A 34 2.11 2.31 15.02
N ILE A 35 1.68 3.57 15.00
CA ILE A 35 2.49 4.66 14.45
C ILE A 35 2.71 5.73 15.51
N ALA A 36 3.87 6.36 15.46
CA ALA A 36 4.23 7.45 16.35
C ALA A 36 4.92 8.57 15.57
N VAL A 37 4.77 9.79 16.06
CA VAL A 37 5.60 10.92 15.67
C VAL A 37 6.70 11.09 16.71
N GLU A 38 7.94 11.23 16.22
CA GLU A 38 9.11 11.55 17.01
C GLU A 38 9.56 12.98 16.69
N CYS A 39 9.92 13.74 17.71
CA CYS A 39 10.49 15.07 17.53
C CYS A 39 11.55 15.41 18.59
N ILE A 40 12.52 16.22 18.19
CA ILE A 40 13.45 16.86 19.12
C ILE A 40 13.01 18.33 19.22
N PRO A 41 12.43 18.77 20.35
CA PRO A 41 12.01 20.15 20.53
C PRO A 41 13.24 21.05 20.62
N MET A 42 13.04 22.31 20.25
CA MET A 42 14.08 23.34 20.24
C MET A 42 13.51 24.59 20.91
N ASP A 43 14.28 25.20 21.79
CA ASP A 43 13.89 26.48 22.40
C ASP A 43 14.24 27.68 21.50
N ASP A 44 13.87 28.88 21.94
CA ASP A 44 14.11 30.13 21.20
C ASP A 44 15.59 30.47 21.02
N GLN A 45 16.49 29.78 21.73
CA GLN A 45 17.94 29.92 21.62
C GLN A 45 18.57 28.84 20.71
N GLY A 46 17.76 27.98 20.10
CA GLY A 46 18.23 26.90 19.24
C GLY A 46 18.76 25.68 19.99
N ARG A 47 18.60 25.61 21.33
CA ARG A 47 19.07 24.47 22.13
C ARG A 47 18.08 23.32 21.99
N GLN A 48 18.62 22.13 21.74
CA GLN A 48 17.83 20.92 21.58
C GLN A 48 17.48 20.31 22.94
N GLY A 49 16.21 19.90 23.10
CA GLY A 49 15.75 19.09 24.23
C GLY A 49 15.95 17.59 23.99
N GLU A 50 15.26 16.79 24.80
CA GLU A 50 15.24 15.33 24.64
C GLU A 50 14.27 14.88 23.54
N LEU A 51 14.48 13.67 23.01
CA LEU A 51 13.57 13.06 22.04
C LEU A 51 12.19 12.83 22.66
N VAL A 52 11.17 13.45 22.09
CA VAL A 52 9.77 13.24 22.43
C VAL A 52 9.15 12.28 21.42
N ARG A 53 8.40 11.29 21.90
CA ARG A 53 7.60 10.37 21.09
C ARG A 53 6.15 10.44 21.50
N LEU A 54 5.25 10.58 20.54
CA LEU A 54 3.81 10.50 20.74
C LEU A 54 3.20 9.49 19.78
N PHE A 55 2.50 8.49 20.31
CA PHE A 55 1.75 7.54 19.50
C PHE A 55 0.45 8.18 19.00
N ALA A 56 0.12 7.92 17.73
CA ALA A 56 -1.18 8.30 17.20
C ALA A 56 -2.26 7.31 17.66
N ASN A 57 -3.53 7.68 17.45
CA ASN A 57 -4.68 6.80 17.66
C ASN A 57 -4.74 6.19 19.07
N ASP A 58 -4.38 6.97 20.10
CA ASP A 58 -4.33 6.54 21.49
C ASP A 58 -3.51 5.27 21.72
N GLN A 59 -2.41 5.12 20.98
CA GLN A 59 -1.55 3.93 21.01
C GLN A 59 -2.29 2.64 20.59
N ASN A 60 -3.34 2.76 19.80
CA ASN A 60 -4.01 1.65 19.13
C ASN A 60 -3.52 1.50 17.70
N LYS A 61 -3.53 0.26 17.21
CA LYS A 61 -3.21 -0.04 15.81
C LYS A 61 -4.15 0.72 14.87
N ILE A 62 -3.61 1.25 13.77
CA ILE A 62 -4.42 1.82 12.70
C ILE A 62 -5.25 0.69 12.09
N ARG A 63 -6.56 0.89 12.05
CA ARG A 63 -7.51 -0.09 11.50
C ARG A 63 -7.94 0.32 10.10
N CYS A 64 -8.26 -0.68 9.30
CA CYS A 64 -9.06 -0.48 8.10
C CYS A 64 -10.46 0.04 8.51
N ASP A 65 -10.96 1.04 7.79
CA ASP A 65 -12.35 1.50 7.94
C ASP A 65 -13.34 0.33 7.72
N ALA A 66 -14.44 0.31 8.46
CA ALA A 66 -15.34 -0.85 8.49
C ALA A 66 -16.03 -1.12 7.14
N GLU A 67 -16.41 -0.06 6.42
CA GLU A 67 -17.05 -0.20 5.11
C GLU A 67 -16.03 -0.67 4.06
N MET A 68 -14.81 -0.11 4.09
CA MET A 68 -13.71 -0.57 3.24
C MET A 68 -13.35 -2.03 3.53
N GLN A 69 -13.33 -2.44 4.80
CA GLN A 69 -13.07 -3.81 5.20
C GLN A 69 -14.15 -4.76 4.67
N ALA A 70 -15.43 -4.39 4.76
CA ALA A 70 -16.52 -5.20 4.24
C ALA A 70 -16.47 -5.38 2.71
N GLU A 71 -16.05 -4.33 1.99
CA GLU A 71 -15.80 -4.39 0.54
C GLU A 71 -14.67 -5.37 0.21
N ILE A 72 -13.53 -5.25 0.92
CA ILE A 72 -12.39 -6.16 0.77
C ILE A 72 -12.81 -7.60 1.06
N ASP A 73 -13.52 -7.87 2.15
CA ASP A 73 -14.00 -9.21 2.51
C ASP A 73 -14.91 -9.81 1.43
N THR A 74 -15.72 -8.97 0.79
CA THR A 74 -16.55 -9.38 -0.36
C THR A 74 -15.68 -9.81 -1.55
N TYR A 75 -14.61 -9.08 -1.87
CA TYR A 75 -13.67 -9.49 -2.91
C TYR A 75 -12.93 -10.78 -2.58
N ILE A 76 -12.48 -10.91 -1.33
CA ILE A 76 -11.75 -12.09 -0.86
C ILE A 76 -12.63 -13.34 -0.89
N SER A 77 -13.90 -13.24 -0.48
CA SER A 77 -14.85 -14.37 -0.53
C SER A 77 -15.14 -14.82 -1.96
N ARG A 78 -15.39 -13.87 -2.88
CA ARG A 78 -15.55 -14.14 -4.32
C ARG A 78 -14.26 -14.69 -4.95
N GLY A 79 -13.10 -14.31 -4.41
CA GLY A 79 -11.80 -14.67 -4.96
C GLY A 79 -11.42 -13.89 -6.20
N GLN A 80 -12.10 -12.76 -6.45
CA GLN A 80 -11.81 -11.87 -7.57
C GLN A 80 -12.22 -10.43 -7.23
N ALA A 81 -11.43 -9.47 -7.71
CA ALA A 81 -11.74 -8.05 -7.73
C ALA A 81 -11.29 -7.43 -9.06
N THR A 82 -11.97 -6.36 -9.48
CA THR A 82 -11.64 -5.62 -10.70
C THR A 82 -11.67 -4.13 -10.40
N PHE A 83 -10.62 -3.42 -10.79
CA PHE A 83 -10.45 -1.98 -10.54
C PHE A 83 -10.09 -1.26 -11.84
N ASN A 84 -10.82 -0.19 -12.14
CA ASN A 84 -10.48 0.73 -13.24
C ASN A 84 -9.43 1.73 -12.76
N VAL A 85 -8.28 1.76 -13.41
CA VAL A 85 -7.13 2.58 -13.01
C VAL A 85 -6.54 3.31 -14.20
N GLN A 86 -5.54 4.14 -13.97
CA GLN A 86 -4.62 4.59 -15.00
C GLN A 86 -3.25 3.94 -14.76
N LEU A 87 -2.61 3.48 -15.83
CA LEU A 87 -1.27 2.91 -15.81
C LEU A 87 -0.34 3.87 -16.56
N LEU A 88 0.84 4.16 -15.99
CA LEU A 88 1.86 4.92 -16.71
C LEU A 88 2.55 3.99 -17.71
N MET A 89 2.48 4.33 -19.00
CA MET A 89 3.06 3.53 -20.08
C MET A 89 4.49 4.00 -20.38
N ASP A 90 5.48 3.12 -20.22
CA ASP A 90 6.89 3.44 -20.49
C ASP A 90 7.14 3.89 -21.94
N SER A 91 6.38 3.37 -22.90
CA SER A 91 6.56 3.68 -24.34
C SER A 91 6.17 5.10 -24.72
N SER A 92 5.23 5.70 -23.98
CA SER A 92 4.61 6.99 -24.31
C SER A 92 4.75 8.03 -23.19
N GLU A 93 5.29 7.64 -22.03
CA GLU A 93 5.35 8.43 -20.80
C GLU A 93 3.99 9.06 -20.42
N SER A 94 2.90 8.38 -20.78
CA SER A 94 1.54 8.87 -20.61
C SER A 94 0.71 7.93 -19.73
N TRP A 95 -0.24 8.52 -19.00
CA TRP A 95 -1.20 7.78 -18.20
C TRP A 95 -2.33 7.28 -19.10
N GLU A 96 -2.46 5.96 -19.23
CA GLU A 96 -3.48 5.33 -20.04
C GLU A 96 -4.53 4.59 -19.19
N PRO A 97 -5.81 4.59 -19.58
CA PRO A 97 -6.83 3.78 -18.91
C PRO A 97 -6.47 2.30 -18.94
N ALA A 98 -6.54 1.67 -17.77
CA ALA A 98 -6.23 0.26 -17.58
C ALA A 98 -7.18 -0.37 -16.57
N THR A 99 -7.17 -1.71 -16.52
CA THR A 99 -7.94 -2.50 -15.58
C THR A 99 -7.01 -3.44 -14.81
N VAL A 100 -7.03 -3.36 -13.48
CA VAL A 100 -6.39 -4.35 -12.60
C VAL A 100 -7.41 -5.41 -12.25
N ILE A 101 -7.09 -6.67 -12.51
CA ILE A 101 -7.92 -7.83 -12.19
C ILE A 101 -7.15 -8.69 -11.20
N LEU A 102 -7.66 -8.80 -9.98
CA LEU A 102 -7.09 -9.63 -8.93
C LEU A 102 -7.89 -10.93 -8.86
N LYS A 103 -7.23 -12.08 -8.78
CA LYS A 103 -7.85 -13.41 -8.63
C LYS A 103 -7.22 -14.15 -7.46
N ARG A 104 -7.72 -15.33 -7.08
CA ARG A 104 -7.16 -16.11 -5.95
C ARG A 104 -5.67 -16.45 -6.07
N SER A 105 -5.17 -16.71 -7.27
CA SER A 105 -3.80 -17.24 -7.48
C SER A 105 -2.90 -16.37 -8.37
N ASN A 106 -3.47 -15.35 -9.01
CA ASN A 106 -2.79 -14.47 -9.96
C ASN A 106 -3.47 -13.09 -10.02
N TYR A 107 -2.78 -12.15 -10.64
CA TYR A 107 -3.28 -10.83 -10.97
C TYR A 107 -2.96 -10.51 -12.43
N GLN A 108 -3.74 -9.60 -12.99
CA GLN A 108 -3.61 -9.16 -14.38
C GLN A 108 -3.77 -7.66 -14.47
N ILE A 109 -3.03 -7.04 -15.40
CA ILE A 109 -3.22 -5.65 -15.79
C ILE A 109 -3.41 -5.60 -17.30
N LYS A 110 -4.50 -4.97 -17.73
CA LYS A 110 -4.86 -4.82 -19.14
C LYS A 110 -5.07 -3.35 -19.47
N THR A 111 -4.57 -2.88 -20.62
CA THR A 111 -4.92 -1.54 -21.10
C THR A 111 -6.30 -1.57 -21.78
N SER A 112 -7.08 -0.51 -21.62
CA SER A 112 -8.45 -0.45 -22.16
C SER A 112 -8.48 -0.20 -23.67
N ASN A 113 -7.44 0.42 -24.22
CA ASN A 113 -7.42 0.87 -25.62
C ASN A 113 -7.16 -0.28 -26.61
N VAL A 114 -6.51 -1.37 -26.16
CA VAL A 114 -6.09 -2.50 -27.01
C VAL A 114 -6.49 -3.87 -26.42
N GLU A 115 -7.08 -3.90 -25.22
CA GLU A 115 -7.19 -5.09 -24.36
C GLU A 115 -5.87 -5.87 -24.22
N ALA A 116 -4.74 -5.20 -24.50
CA ALA A 116 -3.43 -5.81 -24.45
C ALA A 116 -3.12 -6.18 -23.00
N MET A 117 -2.79 -7.45 -22.78
CA MET A 117 -2.35 -7.92 -21.49
C MET A 117 -0.95 -7.36 -21.23
N VAL A 118 -0.84 -6.42 -20.30
CA VAL A 118 0.44 -5.86 -19.87
C VAL A 118 1.09 -6.81 -18.87
N ILE A 119 0.29 -7.29 -17.91
CA ILE A 119 0.74 -8.21 -16.87
C ILE A 119 -0.25 -9.35 -16.73
N SER A 120 0.26 -10.57 -16.63
CA SER A 120 -0.51 -11.73 -16.19
C SER A 120 0.39 -12.66 -15.39
N GLU A 121 0.41 -12.46 -14.07
CA GLU A 121 1.40 -13.05 -13.18
C GLU A 121 0.75 -13.76 -12.00
N LYS A 122 1.37 -14.86 -11.56
CA LYS A 122 1.04 -15.50 -10.30
C LYS A 122 1.60 -14.68 -9.14
N TYR A 123 0.92 -14.68 -8.00
CA TYR A 123 1.49 -14.08 -6.79
C TYR A 123 2.81 -14.75 -6.40
N SER A 124 3.79 -13.94 -6.02
CA SER A 124 5.13 -14.36 -5.59
C SER A 124 5.53 -13.59 -4.32
N LYS A 125 6.68 -13.91 -3.72
CA LYS A 125 7.22 -13.15 -2.58
C LYS A 125 7.92 -11.87 -3.04
N GLU A 126 8.33 -11.86 -4.29
CA GLU A 126 9.10 -10.81 -4.97
C GLU A 126 8.18 -9.67 -5.46
N LEU A 127 6.87 -9.91 -5.54
CA LEU A 127 5.88 -8.89 -5.82
C LEU A 127 5.82 -7.88 -4.67
N LEU A 128 6.14 -6.61 -4.97
CA LEU A 128 6.10 -5.51 -4.01
C LEU A 128 5.09 -4.45 -4.43
N ILE A 129 4.49 -3.80 -3.44
CA ILE A 129 3.58 -2.68 -3.62
C ILE A 129 4.05 -1.53 -2.74
N LYS A 130 4.44 -0.42 -3.34
CA LYS A 130 4.92 0.79 -2.64
C LYS A 130 3.86 1.89 -2.71
N VAL A 131 3.45 2.41 -1.56
CA VAL A 131 2.47 3.50 -1.47
C VAL A 131 3.19 4.78 -1.01
N PRO A 132 3.17 5.87 -1.80
CA PRO A 132 3.71 7.15 -1.38
C PRO A 132 3.03 7.69 -0.11
N CYS A 133 3.77 8.36 0.75
CA CYS A 133 3.19 9.04 1.91
C CYS A 133 2.25 10.19 1.48
N GLY A 134 1.22 10.46 2.28
CA GLY A 134 0.29 11.56 2.05
C GLY A 134 -0.91 11.20 1.19
N PHE A 135 -1.45 12.20 0.48
CA PHE A 135 -2.72 12.12 -0.24
C PHE A 135 -2.64 11.62 -1.69
N SER A 136 -1.52 11.02 -2.10
CA SER A 136 -1.37 10.54 -3.48
C SER A 136 -2.40 9.46 -3.80
N THR A 137 -3.10 9.57 -4.94
CA THR A 137 -3.97 8.50 -5.45
C THR A 137 -3.19 7.38 -6.15
N GLN A 138 -1.87 7.49 -6.17
CA GLN A 138 -0.97 6.60 -6.89
C GLN A 138 -0.29 5.59 -5.97
N PHE A 139 0.15 4.47 -6.55
CA PHE A 139 1.06 3.52 -5.95
C PHE A 139 1.92 2.88 -7.05
N VAL A 140 3.01 2.20 -6.66
CA VAL A 140 3.89 1.52 -7.61
C VAL A 140 3.84 0.02 -7.34
N LEU A 141 3.52 -0.75 -8.37
CA LEU A 141 3.64 -2.19 -8.37
C LEU A 141 5.01 -2.58 -8.92
N ILE A 142 5.73 -3.45 -8.21
CA ILE A 142 7.01 -3.99 -8.69
C ILE A 142 6.82 -5.50 -8.88
N SER A 143 6.88 -5.94 -10.13
CA SER A 143 6.72 -7.35 -10.52
C SER A 143 7.92 -8.21 -10.09
N TYR A 144 7.79 -9.53 -10.23
CA TYR A 144 8.85 -10.48 -9.82
C TYR A 144 10.16 -10.31 -10.61
N ASP A 145 10.10 -9.73 -11.81
CA ASP A 145 11.26 -9.43 -12.66
C ASP A 145 11.91 -8.07 -12.32
N GLY A 146 11.36 -7.34 -11.34
CA GLY A 146 11.83 -6.02 -10.94
C GLY A 146 11.26 -4.87 -11.77
N SER A 147 10.41 -5.14 -12.78
CA SER A 147 9.75 -4.09 -13.55
C SER A 147 8.79 -3.30 -12.65
N SER A 148 8.78 -1.97 -12.84
CA SER A 148 8.02 -1.02 -12.03
C SER A 148 6.85 -0.49 -12.83
N HIS A 149 5.64 -0.59 -12.27
CA HIS A 149 4.38 -0.21 -12.90
C HIS A 149 3.67 0.81 -12.02
N PRO A 150 3.86 2.12 -12.28
CA PRO A 150 3.12 3.17 -11.57
C PRO A 150 1.63 3.14 -11.95
N ILE A 151 0.77 3.11 -10.95
CA ILE A 151 -0.68 3.01 -11.10
C ILE A 151 -1.33 4.17 -10.35
N SER A 152 -2.28 4.84 -10.99
CA SER A 152 -3.11 5.90 -10.41
C SER A 152 -4.56 5.43 -10.31
N THR A 153 -5.20 5.70 -9.19
CA THR A 153 -6.60 5.36 -8.94
C THR A 153 -7.47 6.62 -8.88
N LEU A 154 -8.80 6.44 -8.88
CA LEU A 154 -9.74 7.55 -8.82
C LEU A 154 -9.60 8.39 -7.53
N ASN A 155 -9.33 7.74 -6.41
CA ASN A 155 -9.19 8.38 -5.10
C ASN A 155 -8.38 7.51 -4.13
N VAL A 156 -7.96 8.09 -3.01
CA VAL A 156 -7.16 7.42 -1.98
C VAL A 156 -7.87 6.17 -1.41
N ARG A 157 -9.20 6.19 -1.28
CA ARG A 157 -9.95 5.02 -0.80
C ARG A 157 -9.81 3.84 -1.76
N MET A 158 -9.99 4.08 -3.07
CA MET A 158 -9.83 3.06 -4.09
C MET A 158 -8.40 2.52 -4.15
N ARG A 159 -7.39 3.39 -4.01
CA ARG A 159 -5.97 3.00 -3.87
C ARG A 159 -5.81 2.00 -2.72
N ASP A 160 -6.26 2.36 -1.53
CA ASP A 160 -6.06 1.54 -0.33
C ASP A 160 -6.87 0.24 -0.38
N THR A 161 -8.12 0.27 -0.85
CA THR A 161 -8.93 -0.93 -1.10
C THR A 161 -8.22 -1.90 -2.04
N LEU A 162 -7.69 -1.41 -3.17
CA LEU A 162 -6.96 -2.23 -4.14
C LEU A 162 -5.69 -2.84 -3.53
N VAL A 163 -4.85 -2.00 -2.91
CA VAL A 163 -3.58 -2.42 -2.31
C VAL A 163 -3.79 -3.48 -1.22
N LEU A 164 -4.74 -3.25 -0.30
CA LEU A 164 -5.05 -4.20 0.78
C LEU A 164 -5.62 -5.51 0.22
N THR A 165 -6.55 -5.44 -0.75
CA THR A 165 -7.11 -6.63 -1.41
C THR A 165 -6.00 -7.47 -2.07
N MET A 166 -5.08 -6.82 -2.78
CA MET A 166 -3.98 -7.49 -3.48
C MET A 166 -3.01 -8.17 -2.50
N ARG A 167 -2.65 -7.50 -1.41
CA ARG A 167 -1.79 -8.06 -0.34
C ARG A 167 -2.44 -9.26 0.35
N MET A 168 -3.75 -9.19 0.63
CA MET A 168 -4.48 -10.30 1.23
C MET A 168 -4.55 -11.52 0.29
N LEU A 169 -4.80 -11.30 -1.00
CA LEU A 169 -4.79 -12.38 -1.99
C LEU A 169 -3.38 -12.97 -2.17
N GLN A 170 -2.34 -12.15 -2.22
CA GLN A 170 -0.95 -12.58 -2.26
C GLN A 170 -0.61 -13.47 -1.06
N SER A 171 -0.92 -13.01 0.15
CA SER A 171 -0.69 -13.75 1.40
C SER A 171 -1.39 -15.12 1.38
N LYS A 172 -2.69 -15.14 1.04
CA LYS A 172 -3.47 -16.38 0.93
C LYS A 172 -2.91 -17.33 -0.13
N ALA A 173 -2.52 -16.82 -1.30
CA ALA A 173 -1.96 -17.63 -2.37
C ALA A 173 -0.62 -18.27 -1.97
N LEU A 174 0.23 -17.55 -1.23
CA LEU A 174 1.50 -18.06 -0.72
C LEU A 174 1.29 -19.10 0.38
N ASP A 175 0.31 -18.90 1.26
CA ASP A 175 -0.02 -19.85 2.32
C ASP A 175 -0.59 -21.17 1.79
N GLU A 176 -1.46 -21.12 0.79
CA GLU A 176 -2.01 -22.34 0.18
C GLU A 176 -0.94 -23.15 -0.57
N ARG A 177 0.03 -22.48 -1.23
CA ARG A 177 1.19 -23.16 -1.82
C ARG A 177 2.08 -23.82 -0.76
N ARG A 178 2.32 -23.17 0.37
CA ARG A 178 3.07 -23.76 1.51
C ARG A 178 2.38 -25.01 2.06
N LYS A 179 1.04 -25.05 2.02
CA LYS A 179 0.22 -26.20 2.46
C LYS A 179 0.04 -27.28 1.39
N GLY A 180 0.60 -27.11 0.19
CA GLY A 180 0.46 -28.06 -0.93
C GLY A 180 -0.95 -28.13 -1.52
N ARG A 181 -1.74 -27.07 -1.41
CA ARG A 181 -3.16 -27.03 -1.82
C ARG A 181 -3.42 -26.36 -3.17
N VAL A 182 -2.37 -25.90 -3.87
CA VAL A 182 -2.42 -25.18 -5.16
C VAL A 182 -1.28 -25.63 -6.06
#